data_AF-R9K6E8-F1
#
_entry.id   AF-R9K6E8-F1
#
_cell.length_a   1.000
_cell.length_b   1.000
_cell.length_c   1.000
_cell.angle_alpha   90.00
_cell.angle_beta   90.00
_cell.angle_gamma   90.00
#
_symmetry.space_group_name_H-M   'P 1'
#
loop_
_entity.id
_entity.type
_entity.pdbx_description
1 polymer ?
#
loop_
_entity_poly.entity_id
_entity_poly.type
_entity_poly.pdbx_seq_one_letter_code
_entity_poly.pdbx_strand_id
1 'polypeptide(L)'
;MVEKDYIMRIIHEMVRTVLKLIFYIEEGTEEELVFAEGANRDFYQQLCLLAEEGKINQAENMLYEKLESEGAKPGDLENLKLALAFYSYLNGKDNDFLESHDFSREEVAEGIQDAMKLYGYGGLAETLLEDR
;
A
#
# COMPACT_ATOMS: atom_id res chain seq x y z
N MET A 1 20.90 -5.30 -3.46
CA MET A 1 20.21 -5.99 -4.58
C MET A 1 19.39 -7.16 -4.05
N VAL A 2 20.02 -8.23 -3.52
CA VAL A 2 19.28 -9.42 -3.00
C VAL A 2 18.29 -9.10 -1.87
N GLU A 3 18.69 -8.27 -0.90
CA GLU A 3 17.84 -7.90 0.25
C GLU A 3 16.62 -7.06 -0.16
N LYS A 4 16.81 -6.10 -1.07
CA LYS A 4 15.72 -5.29 -1.62
C LYS A 4 14.72 -6.13 -2.43
N ASP A 5 15.22 -7.10 -3.21
CA ASP A 5 14.37 -8.03 -3.95
C ASP A 5 13.60 -8.99 -3.02
N TYR A 6 14.17 -9.31 -1.86
CA TYR A 6 13.51 -10.09 -0.82
C TYR A 6 12.37 -9.29 -0.18
N ILE A 7 12.63 -8.07 0.28
CA ILE A 7 11.61 -7.20 0.89
C ILE A 7 10.46 -6.93 -0.09
N MET A 8 10.77 -6.66 -1.36
CA MET A 8 9.75 -6.49 -2.41
C MET A 8 8.79 -7.68 -2.49
N ARG A 9 9.30 -8.91 -2.44
CA ARG A 9 8.47 -10.13 -2.48
C ARG A 9 7.64 -10.30 -1.22
N ILE A 10 8.20 -10.00 -0.05
CA ILE A 10 7.47 -10.06 1.22
C ILE A 10 6.32 -9.07 1.22
N ILE A 11 6.56 -7.82 0.80
CA ILE A 11 5.51 -6.80 0.68
C ILE A 11 4.41 -7.27 -0.29
N HIS A 12 4.78 -7.83 -1.44
CA HIS A 12 3.81 -8.33 -2.43
C HIS A 12 2.94 -9.45 -1.86
N GLU A 13 3.53 -10.49 -1.27
CA GLU A 13 2.78 -11.61 -0.69
C GLU A 13 1.93 -11.18 0.51
N MET A 14 2.39 -10.19 1.29
CA MET A 14 1.63 -9.62 2.38
C MET A 14 0.38 -8.89 1.87
N VAL A 15 0.51 -7.99 0.88
CA VAL A 15 -0.64 -7.30 0.27
C VAL A 15 -1.63 -8.33 -0.27
N ARG A 16 -1.16 -9.34 -1.00
CA ARG A 16 -2.00 -10.41 -1.55
C ARG A 16 -2.73 -11.20 -0.47
N THR A 17 -2.07 -11.50 0.64
CA THR A 17 -2.67 -12.18 1.79
C THR A 17 -3.75 -11.32 2.45
N VAL A 18 -3.50 -10.02 2.61
CA VAL A 18 -4.46 -9.08 3.17
C VAL A 18 -5.70 -8.94 2.27
N LEU A 19 -5.52 -8.84 0.94
CA LEU A 19 -6.63 -8.82 -0.03
C LEU A 19 -7.52 -10.06 0.09
N LYS A 20 -6.93 -11.24 0.30
CA LYS A 20 -7.68 -12.49 0.50
C LYS A 20 -8.43 -12.51 1.84
N LEU A 21 -7.76 -12.15 2.94
CA LEU A 21 -8.32 -12.31 4.29
C LEU A 21 -9.33 -11.23 4.67
N ILE A 22 -9.07 -9.98 4.29
CA ILE A 22 -9.86 -8.82 4.70
C ILE A 22 -10.92 -8.47 3.66
N PHE A 23 -10.58 -8.59 2.37
CA PHE A 23 -11.45 -8.18 1.26
C PHE A 23 -12.11 -9.35 0.53
N TYR A 24 -11.82 -10.60 0.94
CA TYR A 24 -12.36 -11.82 0.35
C TYR A 24 -12.13 -11.92 -1.18
N ILE A 25 -11.01 -11.38 -1.65
CA ILE A 25 -10.65 -11.38 -3.07
C ILE A 25 -10.10 -12.76 -3.45
N GLU A 26 -10.64 -13.33 -4.52
CA GLU A 26 -10.27 -14.66 -4.97
C GLU A 26 -8.83 -14.73 -5.49
N GLU A 27 -8.26 -15.93 -5.41
CA GLU A 27 -6.94 -16.19 -5.95
C GLU A 27 -6.94 -16.14 -7.48
N GLY A 28 -6.05 -15.31 -8.05
CA GLY A 28 -5.94 -15.12 -9.49
C GLY A 28 -6.64 -13.84 -10.00
N THR A 29 -7.33 -13.10 -9.13
CA THR A 29 -7.72 -11.72 -9.45
C THR A 29 -6.47 -10.85 -9.55
N GLU A 30 -6.33 -10.12 -10.65
CA GLU A 30 -5.24 -9.17 -10.82
C GLU A 30 -5.40 -8.02 -9.82
N GLU A 31 -4.36 -7.74 -9.03
CA GLU A 31 -4.36 -6.65 -8.05
C GLU A 31 -4.68 -5.30 -8.71
N GLU A 32 -4.20 -5.08 -9.93
CA GLU A 32 -4.50 -3.87 -10.68
C GLU A 32 -6.01 -3.71 -10.98
N LEU A 33 -6.73 -4.81 -11.27
CA LEU A 33 -8.19 -4.79 -11.46
C LEU A 33 -8.92 -4.52 -10.14
N VAL A 34 -8.44 -5.12 -9.05
CA VAL A 34 -8.95 -4.86 -7.70
C VAL A 34 -8.86 -3.38 -7.34
N PHE A 35 -7.78 -2.72 -7.74
CA PHE A 35 -7.50 -1.31 -7.43
C PHE A 35 -8.09 -0.33 -8.45
N ALA A 36 -8.34 -0.77 -9.68
CA ALA A 36 -8.97 0.03 -10.72
C ALA A 36 -10.49 0.19 -10.54
N GLU A 37 -11.11 -0.68 -9.74
CA GLU A 37 -12.56 -0.69 -9.46
C GLU A 37 -12.84 -0.15 -8.04
N GLY A 38 -13.46 1.03 -7.94
CA GLY A 38 -13.89 1.59 -6.65
C GLY A 38 -14.20 3.10 -6.67
N ALA A 39 -14.80 3.58 -5.57
CA ALA A 39 -15.14 5.00 -5.40
C ALA A 39 -13.91 5.92 -5.31
N ASN A 40 -12.74 5.36 -4.96
CA ASN A 40 -11.49 6.10 -4.78
C ASN A 40 -10.58 6.10 -6.02
N ARG A 41 -11.05 5.61 -7.19
CA ARG A 41 -10.23 5.46 -8.40
C ARG A 41 -9.50 6.73 -8.82
N ASP A 42 -10.21 7.86 -8.88
CA ASP A 42 -9.62 9.13 -9.34
C ASP A 42 -8.55 9.62 -8.35
N PHE A 43 -8.78 9.44 -7.05
CA PHE A 43 -7.81 9.77 -6.02
C PHE A 43 -6.58 8.87 -6.09
N TYR A 44 -6.77 7.55 -6.27
CA TYR A 44 -5.68 6.61 -6.50
C TYR A 44 -4.83 7.01 -7.71
N GLN A 45 -5.46 7.33 -8.84
CA GLN A 45 -4.74 7.78 -10.04
C GLN A 45 -3.95 9.06 -9.79
N GLN A 46 -4.50 10.00 -9.02
CA GLN A 46 -3.80 11.21 -8.62
C GLN A 46 -2.56 10.90 -7.77
N LEU A 47 -2.64 9.96 -6.82
CA LEU A 47 -1.49 9.52 -6.03
C LEU A 47 -0.41 8.89 -6.92
N CYS A 48 -0.79 8.01 -7.85
CA CYS A 48 0.16 7.40 -8.78
C CYS A 48 0.83 8.45 -9.68
N LEU A 49 0.08 9.43 -10.20
CA LEU A 49 0.64 10.52 -11.00
C LEU A 49 1.67 11.34 -10.22
N LEU A 50 1.38 11.68 -8.96
CA LEU A 50 2.33 12.38 -8.10
C LEU A 50 3.60 11.54 -7.86
N ALA A 51 3.44 10.22 -7.65
CA ALA A 51 4.57 9.32 -7.52
C ALA A 51 5.41 9.27 -8.80
N GLU A 52 4.82 9.17 -10.00
CA GLU A 52 5.54 9.23 -11.29
C GLU A 52 6.28 10.56 -11.49
N GLU A 53 5.74 11.66 -10.97
CA GLU A 53 6.40 12.98 -10.98
C GLU A 53 7.53 13.09 -9.94
N GLY A 54 7.82 12.01 -9.19
CA GLY A 54 8.86 12.00 -8.16
C GLY A 54 8.42 12.59 -6.82
N LYS A 55 7.13 12.87 -6.64
CA LYS A 55 6.56 13.49 -5.44
C LYS A 55 5.93 12.45 -4.52
N ILE A 56 6.66 11.37 -4.24
CA ILE A 56 6.17 10.22 -3.46
C ILE A 56 5.72 10.66 -2.05
N ASN A 57 6.57 11.41 -1.35
CA ASN A 57 6.25 11.93 -0.01
C ASN A 57 5.00 12.84 -0.01
N GLN A 58 4.77 13.59 -1.09
CA GLN A 58 3.55 14.39 -1.21
C GLN A 58 2.32 13.50 -1.39
N ALA A 59 2.41 12.48 -2.23
CA ALA A 59 1.34 11.51 -2.42
C ALA A 59 1.01 10.78 -1.11
N GLU A 60 2.04 10.34 -0.37
CA GLU A 60 1.87 9.67 0.92
C GLU A 60 1.18 10.58 1.95
N ASN A 61 1.62 11.84 2.08
CA ASN A 61 0.96 12.81 2.96
C ASN A 61 -0.54 12.97 2.62
N MET A 62 -0.87 13.08 1.33
CA MET A 62 -2.26 13.17 0.88
C MET A 62 -3.07 11.91 1.20
N LEU A 63 -2.47 10.73 1.06
CA LEU A 63 -3.09 9.48 1.46
C LEU A 63 -3.40 9.50 2.96
N TYR A 64 -2.42 9.84 3.82
CA TYR A 64 -2.63 9.91 5.27
C TYR A 64 -3.70 10.92 5.66
N GLU A 65 -3.71 12.12 5.07
CA GLU A 65 -4.76 13.12 5.31
C GLU A 65 -6.16 12.53 5.02
N LYS A 66 -6.31 11.74 3.96
CA LYS A 66 -7.57 11.05 3.65
C LYS A 66 -7.88 9.96 4.68
N LEU A 67 -6.91 9.13 5.06
CA LEU A 67 -7.09 8.06 6.05
C LEU A 67 -7.50 8.62 7.42
N GLU A 68 -6.91 9.74 7.85
CA GLU A 68 -7.22 10.38 9.13
C GLU A 68 -8.56 11.13 9.10
N SER A 69 -8.85 11.86 8.02
CA SER A 69 -10.07 12.69 7.92
C SER A 69 -11.33 11.86 7.73
N GLU A 70 -11.28 10.80 6.92
CA GLU A 70 -12.41 9.91 6.69
C GLU A 70 -12.45 8.76 7.70
N GLY A 71 -11.30 8.44 8.30
CA GLY A 71 -11.14 7.52 9.42
C GLY A 71 -11.47 6.07 9.09
N ALA A 72 -11.08 5.18 10.01
CA ALA A 72 -11.61 3.83 10.07
C ALA A 72 -13.05 3.88 10.60
N LYS A 73 -14.02 4.20 9.73
CA LYS A 73 -15.42 3.98 10.06
C LYS A 73 -15.65 2.47 10.15
N PRO A 74 -16.40 1.97 11.16
CA PRO A 74 -16.70 0.55 11.26
C PRO A 74 -17.31 0.01 9.95
N GLY A 75 -16.59 -0.87 9.27
CA GLY A 75 -17.00 -1.48 8.00
C GLY A 75 -16.58 -0.73 6.72
N ASP A 76 -15.93 0.43 6.82
CA ASP A 76 -15.39 1.15 5.66
C ASP A 76 -13.91 0.77 5.47
N LEU A 77 -13.68 -0.20 4.59
CA LEU A 77 -12.33 -0.71 4.26
C LEU A 77 -11.84 -0.19 2.91
N GLU A 78 -12.63 0.61 2.20
CA GLU A 78 -12.26 1.12 0.86
C GLU A 78 -11.03 2.04 0.93
N ASN A 79 -10.89 2.78 2.03
CA ASN A 79 -9.72 3.62 2.27
C ASN A 79 -8.48 2.81 2.65
N LEU A 80 -8.63 1.70 3.39
CA LEU A 80 -7.54 0.75 3.61
C LEU A 80 -7.12 0.08 2.29
N LYS A 81 -8.09 -0.33 1.47
CA LYS A 81 -7.85 -0.92 0.14
C LYS A 81 -7.06 0.03 -0.76
N LEU A 82 -7.43 1.31 -0.76
CA LEU A 82 -6.72 2.39 -1.46
C LEU A 82 -5.26 2.51 -0.99
N ALA A 83 -5.01 2.47 0.33
CA ALA A 83 -3.65 2.55 0.85
C ALA A 83 -2.81 1.34 0.41
N LEU A 84 -3.34 0.13 0.53
CA LEU A 84 -2.69 -1.09 0.06
C LEU A 84 -2.42 -1.04 -1.46
N ALA A 85 -3.33 -0.48 -2.23
CA ALA A 85 -3.16 -0.27 -3.67
C ALA A 85 -1.95 0.63 -3.96
N PHE A 86 -1.89 1.79 -3.30
CA PHE A 86 -0.82 2.76 -3.50
C PHE A 86 0.55 2.21 -3.12
N TYR A 87 0.64 1.55 -1.96
CA TYR A 87 1.90 0.93 -1.55
C TYR A 87 2.29 -0.28 -2.40
N SER A 88 1.33 -1.09 -2.91
CA SER A 88 1.63 -2.15 -3.90
C SER A 88 2.18 -1.56 -5.20
N TYR A 89 1.61 -0.45 -5.66
CA TYR A 89 2.11 0.29 -6.82
C TYR A 89 3.55 0.81 -6.60
N LEU A 90 3.85 1.42 -5.45
CA LEU A 90 5.22 1.82 -5.10
C LEU A 90 6.16 0.61 -4.99
N ASN A 91 5.68 -0.51 -4.45
CA ASN A 91 6.45 -1.76 -4.38
C ASN A 91 6.83 -2.30 -5.77
N GLY A 92 6.03 -1.99 -6.81
CA GLY A 92 6.34 -2.33 -8.20
C GLY A 92 7.41 -1.45 -8.86
N LYS A 93 7.77 -0.30 -8.29
CA LYS A 93 8.80 0.62 -8.83
C LYS A 93 10.20 0.07 -8.63
N ASP A 94 11.16 0.51 -9.45
CA ASP A 94 12.57 0.14 -9.28
C ASP A 94 13.15 0.76 -8.01
N ASN A 95 14.12 0.09 -7.38
CA ASN A 95 14.77 0.62 -6.18
C ASN A 95 15.48 1.96 -6.45
N ASP A 96 16.15 2.09 -7.59
CA ASP A 96 16.84 3.33 -7.98
C ASP A 96 15.84 4.48 -8.14
N PHE A 97 14.62 4.18 -8.60
CA PHE A 97 13.55 5.17 -8.71
C PHE A 97 13.11 5.66 -7.32
N LEU A 98 12.89 4.74 -6.37
CA LEU A 98 12.51 5.14 -5.01
C LEU A 98 13.63 5.96 -4.34
N GLU A 99 14.87 5.48 -4.41
CA GLU A 99 16.00 6.15 -3.77
C GLU A 99 16.30 7.54 -4.35
N SER A 100 16.14 7.71 -5.67
CA SER A 100 16.31 9.03 -6.30
C SER A 100 15.23 10.05 -5.94
N HIS A 101 14.15 9.60 -5.30
CA HIS A 101 13.05 10.44 -4.82
C HIS A 101 12.90 10.39 -3.28
N ASP A 102 14.00 10.08 -2.57
CA ASP A 102 14.07 10.02 -1.10
C ASP A 102 13.00 9.09 -0.50
N PHE A 103 12.84 7.91 -1.10
CA PHE A 103 11.93 6.86 -0.63
C PHE A 103 12.61 5.48 -0.67
N SER A 104 12.08 4.52 0.08
CA SER A 104 12.69 3.20 0.26
C SER A 104 11.65 2.07 0.32
N ARG A 105 12.12 0.82 0.30
CA ARG A 105 11.23 -0.36 0.45
C ARG A 105 10.75 -0.50 1.88
N GLU A 106 11.60 -0.11 2.82
CA GLU A 106 11.32 -0.07 4.23
C GLU A 106 10.18 0.91 4.51
N GLU A 107 10.17 2.09 3.88
CA GLU A 107 9.07 3.06 3.95
C GLU A 107 7.76 2.53 3.34
N VAL A 108 7.82 1.75 2.24
CA VAL A 108 6.63 1.05 1.73
C VAL A 108 6.07 0.09 2.80
N ALA A 109 6.92 -0.72 3.43
CA ALA A 109 6.49 -1.68 4.45
C ALA A 109 5.92 -0.98 5.70
N GLU A 110 6.57 0.09 6.16
CA GLU A 110 6.14 0.91 7.28
C GLU A 110 4.80 1.59 6.99
N GLY A 111 4.65 2.17 5.80
CA GLY A 111 3.39 2.78 5.36
C GLY A 111 2.21 1.80 5.33
N ILE A 112 2.44 0.55 4.91
CA ILE A 112 1.40 -0.50 4.97
C ILE A 112 1.08 -0.85 6.42
N GLN A 113 2.11 -1.03 7.27
CA GLN A 113 1.92 -1.37 8.68
C GLN A 113 1.09 -0.29 9.40
N ASP A 114 1.39 0.98 9.18
CA ASP A 114 0.68 2.10 9.77
C ASP A 114 -0.75 2.21 9.24
N ALA A 115 -0.96 2.07 7.94
CA ALA A 115 -2.30 2.02 7.36
C ALA A 115 -3.13 0.87 7.96
N MET A 116 -2.59 -0.34 8.05
CA MET A 116 -3.30 -1.48 8.66
C MET A 116 -3.58 -1.26 10.15
N LYS A 117 -2.65 -0.63 10.88
CA LYS A 117 -2.82 -0.30 12.29
C LYS A 117 -3.96 0.70 12.52
N LEU A 118 -4.12 1.70 11.66
CA LEU A 118 -5.24 2.66 11.73
C LEU A 118 -6.61 1.97 11.66
N TYR A 119 -6.71 0.83 10.97
CA TYR A 119 -7.93 0.04 10.81
C TYR A 119 -8.04 -1.14 11.78
N GLY A 120 -7.14 -1.24 12.76
CA GLY A 120 -7.16 -2.30 13.78
C GLY A 120 -6.50 -3.61 13.38
N TYR A 121 -5.79 -3.65 12.26
CA TYR A 121 -5.07 -4.83 11.75
C TYR A 121 -3.55 -4.79 12.00
N GLY A 122 -3.08 -3.93 12.90
CA GLY A 122 -1.65 -3.76 13.18
C GLY A 122 -0.93 -5.08 13.56
N GLY A 123 -1.54 -5.92 14.40
CA GLY A 123 -0.95 -7.22 14.75
C GLY A 123 -0.87 -8.22 13.59
N LEU A 124 -1.79 -8.12 12.62
CA LEU A 124 -1.72 -8.93 11.39
C LEU A 124 -0.58 -8.41 10.50
N ALA A 125 -0.44 -7.10 10.36
CA ALA A 125 0.64 -6.48 9.59
C ALA A 125 2.02 -6.86 10.16
N GLU A 126 2.18 -6.76 11.48
CA GLU A 126 3.39 -7.21 12.19
C GLU A 126 3.69 -8.68 11.89
N THR A 127 2.71 -9.57 12.05
CA THR A 127 2.92 -11.01 11.78
C THR A 127 3.33 -11.30 10.34
N LEU A 128 2.82 -10.57 9.35
CA LEU A 128 3.11 -10.79 7.94
C LEU A 128 4.41 -10.11 7.48
N LEU A 129 4.92 -9.14 8.23
CA LEU A 129 6.15 -8.39 7.95
C LEU A 129 7.32 -8.76 8.88
N GLU A 130 7.08 -9.55 9.92
CA GLU A 130 8.09 -10.08 10.85
C GLU A 130 8.89 -11.23 10.20
N ASP A 131 9.86 -10.84 9.37
CA ASP A 131 11.07 -11.61 9.04
C ASP A 131 12.21 -10.61 8.70
N ARG A 132 12.37 -9.58 9.56
CA ARG A 132 13.45 -8.58 9.47
C ARG A 132 14.75 -9.07 10.11
#